data_AF-A0A843WJ68-F1
#
_entry.id   AF-A0A843WJ68-F1
#
_cell.length_a   1.000
_cell.length_b   1.000
_cell.length_c   1.000
_cell.angle_alpha   90.00
_cell.angle_beta   90.00
_cell.angle_gamma   90.00
#
_symmetry.space_group_name_H-M   'P 1'
#
loop_
_entity.id
_entity.type
_entity.pdbx_description
1 polymer ?
#
loop_
_entity_poly.entity_id
_entity_poly.type
_entity_poly.pdbx_seq_one_letter_code
_entity_poly.pdbx_strand_id
1 'polypeptide(L)'
;MQGLVQAMQTQAHTQTALQAQLEAQAQAPAPVPRIMAMVERADVWWSSLLHTRFEDGAIEVAWDEFVRLFQAKFVPEHIQDKME
;
A
#
# COMPACT_ATOMS: atom_id res chain seq x y z
N MET A 1 -39.37 10.33 -34.28
CA MET A 1 -38.31 9.40 -34.72
C MET A 1 -36.89 9.94 -34.48
N GLN A 2 -36.58 11.22 -34.74
CA GLN A 2 -35.22 11.77 -34.54
C GLN A 2 -34.69 11.73 -33.09
N GLY A 3 -35.54 11.99 -32.08
CA GLY A 3 -35.10 11.95 -30.67
C GLY A 3 -34.70 10.55 -30.17
N LEU A 4 -35.26 9.49 -30.75
CA LEU A 4 -34.93 8.10 -30.41
C LEU A 4 -33.55 7.71 -30.95
N VAL A 5 -33.21 8.19 -32.15
CA VAL A 5 -31.89 7.99 -32.76
C VAL A 5 -30.81 8.74 -31.97
N GLN A 6 -31.10 9.97 -31.53
CA GLN A 6 -30.17 10.74 -30.68
C GLN A 6 -29.95 10.06 -29.32
N ALA A 7 -31.01 9.56 -28.68
CA ALA A 7 -30.88 8.84 -27.41
C ALA A 7 -30.01 7.58 -27.53
N MET A 8 -30.19 6.80 -28.60
CA MET A 8 -29.35 5.62 -28.86
C MET A 8 -27.89 5.99 -29.13
N GLN A 9 -27.65 7.09 -29.87
CA GLN A 9 -26.30 7.58 -30.11
C GLN A 9 -25.64 8.01 -28.80
N THR A 10 -26.34 8.80 -27.97
CA THR A 10 -25.82 9.20 -26.65
C THR A 10 -25.49 8.00 -25.79
N GLN A 11 -26.39 7.00 -25.73
CA GLN A 11 -26.17 5.78 -24.96
C GLN A 11 -24.94 5.00 -25.43
N ALA A 12 -24.73 4.86 -26.74
CA ALA A 12 -23.56 4.18 -27.29
C ALA A 12 -22.25 4.89 -26.88
N HIS A 13 -22.21 6.22 -26.97
CA HIS A 13 -21.03 6.99 -26.59
C HIS A 13 -20.74 6.90 -25.09
N THR A 14 -21.77 6.93 -24.24
CA THR A 14 -21.61 6.76 -22.79
C THR A 14 -21.07 5.39 -22.44
N GLN A 15 -21.53 4.32 -23.11
CA GLN A 15 -21.02 2.97 -22.88
C GLN A 15 -19.54 2.85 -23.30
N THR A 16 -19.16 3.40 -24.46
CA THR A 16 -17.77 3.40 -24.90
C THR A 16 -16.86 4.18 -23.94
N ALA A 17 -17.30 5.34 -23.46
CA ALA A 17 -16.54 6.14 -22.52
C ALA A 17 -16.34 5.41 -21.17
N LEU A 18 -17.40 4.75 -20.68
CA LEU A 18 -17.31 3.99 -19.42
C LEU A 18 -16.37 2.79 -19.57
N GLN A 19 -16.42 2.09 -20.70
CA GLN A 19 -15.55 0.95 -20.96
C GLN A 19 -14.08 1.38 -21.08
N ALA A 20 -13.80 2.47 -21.81
CA ALA A 20 -12.45 3.03 -21.89
C ALA A 20 -11.93 3.47 -20.50
N GLN A 21 -12.80 3.99 -19.64
CA GLN A 21 -12.44 4.38 -18.28
C GLN A 21 -12.17 3.18 -17.36
N LEU A 22 -12.89 2.07 -17.54
CA LEU A 22 -12.64 0.81 -16.83
C LEU A 22 -11.34 0.16 -17.30
N GLU A 23 -11.07 0.16 -18.61
CA GLU A 23 -9.82 -0.33 -19.18
C GLU A 23 -8.61 0.51 -18.70
N ALA A 24 -8.75 1.83 -18.68
CA ALA A 24 -7.73 2.74 -18.15
C ALA A 24 -7.49 2.54 -16.63
N GLN A 25 -8.54 2.23 -15.85
CA GLN A 25 -8.39 1.90 -14.43
C GLN A 25 -7.79 0.50 -14.22
N ALA A 26 -8.07 -0.46 -15.09
CA ALA A 26 -7.48 -1.79 -15.06
C ALA A 26 -6.00 -1.78 -15.51
N GLN A 27 -5.62 -0.81 -16.35
CA GLN A 27 -4.24 -0.60 -16.82
C GLN A 27 -3.45 0.39 -15.97
N ALA A 28 -4.09 1.10 -15.04
CA ALA A 28 -3.37 1.80 -14.00
C ALA A 28 -2.54 0.76 -13.24
N PRO A 29 -1.21 0.94 -13.10
CA PRO A 29 -0.41 0.03 -12.31
C PRO A 29 -1.01 0.02 -10.92
N ALA A 30 -1.46 -1.16 -10.47
CA ALA A 30 -1.90 -1.35 -9.10
C ALA A 30 -0.81 -0.76 -8.17
N PRO A 31 -1.16 -0.08 -7.06
CA PRO A 31 -0.19 0.47 -6.13
C PRO A 31 0.50 -0.68 -5.37
N VAL A 32 1.36 -1.43 -6.05
CA VAL A 32 1.83 -2.76 -5.60
C VAL A 32 3.36 -2.87 -5.55
N PRO A 33 4.21 -2.17 -6.32
CA PRO A 33 5.66 -2.38 -6.19
C PRO A 33 6.25 -1.80 -4.90
N ARG A 34 5.88 -0.56 -4.54
CA ARG A 34 6.53 0.15 -3.42
C ARG A 34 6.08 -0.33 -2.05
N ILE A 35 4.79 -0.66 -1.90
CA ILE A 35 4.26 -1.16 -0.63
C ILE A 35 4.78 -2.58 -0.38
N MET A 36 4.78 -3.46 -1.39
CA MET A 36 5.31 -4.82 -1.25
C MET A 36 6.80 -4.83 -0.91
N ALA A 37 7.61 -4.00 -1.59
CA ALA A 37 9.03 -3.87 -1.28
C ALA A 37 9.30 -3.37 0.16
N MET A 38 8.42 -2.51 0.69
CA MET A 38 8.55 -2.03 2.06
C MET A 38 8.16 -3.10 3.10
N VAL A 39 7.12 -3.89 2.79
CA VAL A 39 6.68 -5.02 3.62
C VAL A 39 7.77 -6.10 3.67
N GLU A 40 8.31 -6.51 2.52
CA GLU A 40 9.40 -7.50 2.45
C GLU A 40 10.64 -7.04 3.23
N ARG A 41 11.00 -5.76 3.11
CA ARG A 41 12.13 -5.18 3.85
C ARG A 41 11.88 -5.15 5.35
N ALA A 42 10.66 -4.87 5.78
CA ALA A 42 10.28 -4.89 7.20
C ALA A 42 10.30 -6.31 7.77
N ASP A 43 9.81 -7.28 7.02
CA ASP A 43 9.76 -8.70 7.42
C ASP A 43 11.16 -9.30 7.60
N VAL A 44 12.06 -9.07 6.62
CA VAL A 44 13.45 -9.54 6.70
C VAL A 44 14.19 -8.90 7.87
N TRP A 45 14.00 -7.59 8.10
CA TRP A 45 14.62 -6.90 9.21
C TRP A 45 14.13 -7.44 10.56
N TRP A 46 12.82 -7.60 10.72
CA TRP A 46 12.21 -8.06 11.96
C TRP A 46 12.64 -9.49 12.29
N SER A 47 12.59 -10.39 11.31
CA SER A 47 13.04 -11.77 11.45
C SER A 47 14.52 -11.87 11.83
N SER A 48 15.37 -11.00 11.26
CA SER A 48 16.80 -10.95 11.60
C SER A 48 17.03 -10.40 13.01
N LEU A 49 16.27 -9.40 13.42
CA LEU A 49 16.35 -8.79 14.75
C LEU A 49 15.94 -9.79 15.84
N LEU A 50 14.89 -10.58 15.60
CA LEU A 50 14.46 -11.65 16.50
C LEU A 50 15.56 -12.70 16.71
N HIS A 51 16.17 -13.18 15.62
CA HIS A 51 17.24 -14.19 15.72
C HIS A 51 18.52 -13.70 16.37
N THR A 52 18.85 -12.40 16.23
CA THR A 52 20.14 -11.86 16.69
C THR A 52 20.10 -11.30 18.10
N ARG A 53 18.96 -10.71 18.50
CA ARG A 53 18.85 -9.98 19.76
C ARG A 53 18.12 -10.78 20.84
N PHE A 54 17.35 -11.78 20.43
CA PHE A 54 16.61 -12.66 21.30
C PHE A 54 17.12 -14.09 21.06
N GLU A 55 18.31 -14.39 21.57
CA GLU A 55 19.08 -15.64 21.34
C GLU A 55 18.28 -16.94 21.57
N ASP A 56 17.21 -16.92 22.36
CA ASP A 56 16.35 -18.08 22.64
C ASP A 56 14.97 -18.02 21.95
N GLY A 57 14.82 -17.17 20.93
CA GLY A 57 13.54 -17.01 20.22
C GLY A 57 12.46 -16.44 21.13
N ALA A 58 12.81 -15.48 22.00
CA ALA A 58 11.85 -14.84 22.90
C ALA A 58 10.64 -14.32 22.08
N ILE A 59 9.52 -15.03 22.26
CA ILE A 59 8.27 -14.81 21.52
C ILE A 59 7.52 -13.59 22.05
N GLU A 60 7.90 -13.10 23.22
CA GLU A 60 7.27 -11.96 23.89
C GLU A 60 8.18 -10.73 23.85
N VAL A 61 8.03 -9.95 22.78
CA VAL A 61 8.51 -8.56 22.75
C VAL A 61 7.39 -7.67 23.28
N ALA A 62 7.68 -6.89 24.32
CA ALA A 62 6.73 -5.90 24.82
C ALA A 62 6.42 -4.87 23.73
N TRP A 63 5.14 -4.47 23.62
CA TRP A 63 4.68 -3.63 22.52
C TRP A 63 5.41 -2.28 22.43
N ASP A 64 5.73 -1.69 23.58
CA ASP A 64 6.52 -0.46 23.69
C ASP A 64 7.95 -0.64 23.17
N GLU A 65 8.59 -1.77 23.46
CA GLU A 65 9.91 -2.10 22.95
C GLU A 65 9.90 -2.31 21.44
N PHE A 66 8.88 -3.00 20.91
CA PHE A 66 8.67 -3.11 19.46
C PHE A 66 8.55 -1.74 18.79
N VAL A 67 7.66 -0.87 19.29
CA VAL A 67 7.41 0.46 18.72
C VAL A 67 8.71 1.28 18.71
N ARG A 68 9.48 1.25 19.79
CA ARG A 68 10.77 1.97 19.88
C ARG A 68 11.77 1.49 18.82
N LEU A 69 11.88 0.17 18.63
CA LEU A 69 12.79 -0.43 17.66
C LEU A 69 12.35 -0.17 16.20
N PHE A 70 11.04 -0.20 15.95
CA PHE A 70 10.47 0.10 14.64
C PHE A 70 10.68 1.57 14.26
N GLN A 71 10.38 2.50 15.17
CA GLN A 71 10.57 3.93 14.94
C GLN A 71 12.04 4.25 14.64
N ALA A 72 12.97 3.73 15.44
CA ALA A 72 14.40 3.93 15.21
C ALA A 72 14.89 3.44 13.84
N LYS A 73 14.26 2.42 13.26
CA LYS A 73 14.67 1.83 11.98
C LYS A 73 14.02 2.49 10.77
N PHE A 74 12.73 2.81 10.85
CA PHE A 74 11.92 3.21 9.69
C PHE A 74 11.48 4.66 9.71
N VAL A 75 11.50 5.32 10.86
CA VAL A 75 11.10 6.72 10.99
C VAL A 75 12.36 7.58 11.07
N PRO A 76 12.56 8.56 10.18
CA PRO A 76 13.67 9.50 10.28
C PRO A 76 13.60 10.33 11.57
N GLU A 77 14.74 10.68 12.17
CA GLU A 77 14.81 11.44 13.44
C GLU A 77 13.96 12.73 13.42
N HIS A 78 14.04 13.50 12.32
CA HIS A 78 13.26 14.74 12.15
C HIS A 78 11.73 14.56 12.12
N ILE A 79 11.24 13.32 12.00
CA ILE A 79 9.81 12.96 12.11
C ILE A 79 9.51 12.40 13.50
N GLN A 80 10.46 11.71 14.14
CA GLN A 80 10.31 11.21 15.51
C GLN A 80 10.07 12.37 16.49
N ASP A 81 10.80 13.48 16.34
CA ASP A 81 10.65 14.71 17.15
C ASP A 81 9.25 15.35 17.09
N LYS A 82 8.40 14.92 16.13
CA LYS A 82 7.05 15.44 15.94
C LYS A 82 5.95 14.48 16.43
N MET A 83 6.33 13.29 16.91
CA MET A 83 5.39 12.25 17.36
C MET A 83 5.23 12.20 18.89
N GLU A 84 6.01 13.01 19.62
CA GLU A 84 5.94 13.23 21.08
C GLU A 84 4.93 14.35 21.42
#